data_AF-A0A539D897-F1
#
_entry.id   AF-A0A539D897-F1
#
_cell.length_a   1.000
_cell.length_b   1.000
_cell.length_c   1.000
_cell.angle_alpha   90.00
_cell.angle_beta   90.00
_cell.angle_gamma   90.00
#
_symmetry.space_group_name_H-M   'P 1'
#
loop_
_entity.id
_entity.type
_entity.pdbx_description
1 polymer ?
#
loop_
_entity_poly.entity_id
_entity_poly.type
_entity_poly.pdbx_seq_one_letter_code
_entity_poly.pdbx_strand_id
1 'polypeptide(L)' 'MSDRELQRLDFLKSAGLADAVRTPLAGDASTRRYERLTTADGRKLILMDQAPAEESAVAPEDADA' A
#
# COMPACT_ATOMS: atom_id res chain seq x y z
N MET A 1 12.69 2.04 -12.57
CA MET A 1 11.86 1.95 -11.34
C MET A 1 10.99 3.18 -11.28
N SER A 2 9.70 3.05 -10.97
CA SER A 2 8.82 4.21 -10.79
C SER A 2 9.12 4.92 -9.46
N ASP A 3 8.78 6.22 -9.37
CA ASP A 3 8.92 7.00 -8.12
C ASP A 3 8.22 6.32 -6.94
N ARG A 4 7.03 5.74 -7.20
CA ARG A 4 6.28 4.99 -6.20
C ARG A 4 6.96 3.69 -5.74
N GLU A 5 7.73 3.03 -6.61
CA GLU A 5 8.53 1.86 -6.21
C GLU A 5 9.66 2.27 -5.27
N LEU A 6 10.32 3.40 -5.53
CA LEU A 6 11.38 3.93 -4.67
C LEU A 6 10.84 4.29 -3.28
N GLN A 7 9.68 4.94 -3.21
CA GLN A 7 9.00 5.25 -1.94
C GLN A 7 8.69 3.97 -1.15
N ARG A 8 8.19 2.91 -1.81
CA ARG A 8 7.95 1.62 -1.16
C ARG A 8 9.23 0.99 -0.63
N LEU A 9 10.31 1.00 -1.42
CA LEU A 9 11.60 0.45 -1.00
C LEU A 9 12.20 1.21 0.19
N ASP A 10 12.14 2.54 0.18
CA ASP A 10 12.63 3.36 1.29
C ASP A 10 11.80 3.14 2.57
N PHE A 11 10.47 3.08 2.44
CA PHE A 11 9.58 2.74 3.54
C PHE A 11 9.93 1.38 4.16
N LEU A 12 10.05 0.33 3.34
CA LEU A 12 10.39 -1.01 3.81
C LEU A 12 11.79 -1.04 4.46
N LYS A 13 12.74 -0.30 3.90
CA LYS A 13 14.08 -0.19 4.48
C LYS A 13 14.05 0.47 5.85
N SER A 14 13.33 1.59 6.00
CA SER A 14 13.18 2.28 7.28
C SER A 14 12.50 1.42 8.35
N ALA A 15 11.60 0.52 7.94
CA ALA A 15 10.92 -0.45 8.80
C ALA A 15 11.75 -1.71 9.12
N GLY A 16 12.98 -1.83 8.62
CA GLY A 16 13.81 -3.05 8.79
C GLY A 16 13.32 -4.26 7.99
N LEU A 17 12.58 -4.02 6.90
CA LEU A 17 11.97 -5.04 6.03
C LEU A 17 12.57 -5.03 4.62
N ALA A 18 13.75 -4.45 4.42
CA ALA A 18 14.41 -4.34 3.12
C ALA A 18 14.59 -5.70 2.43
N ASP A 19 14.92 -6.74 3.21
CA ASP A 19 15.19 -8.09 2.72
C ASP A 19 13.94 -8.99 2.67
N ALA A 20 12.76 -8.45 2.98
CA ALA A 20 11.53 -9.23 2.94
C ALA A 20 11.17 -9.59 1.49
N VAL A 21 10.78 -10.85 1.26
CA VAL A 21 10.26 -11.30 -0.04
C VAL A 21 8.88 -10.71 -0.26
N ARG A 22 8.72 -9.97 -1.36
CA ARG A 22 7.50 -9.26 -1.72
C ARG A 22 6.74 -10.00 -2.81
N THR A 23 5.45 -10.23 -2.59
CA THR A 23 4.57 -10.84 -3.61
C THR A 23 3.30 -10.01 -3.76
N PRO A 24 3.00 -9.47 -4.94
CA PRO A 24 1.76 -8.76 -5.19
C PRO A 24 0.55 -9.64 -4.87
N LEU A 25 -0.45 -9.07 -4.18
CA LEU A 25 -1.72 -9.75 -3.95
C LEU A 25 -2.62 -9.49 -5.16
N ALA A 26 -2.72 -10.47 -6.07
CA ALA A 26 -3.54 -10.36 -7.27
C ALA A 26 -5.04 -10.31 -6.90
N GLY A 27 -5.81 -9.45 -7.58
CA GLY A 27 -7.27 -9.39 -7.47
C GLY A 27 -7.85 -8.19 -6.71
N ASP A 28 -7.02 -7.27 -6.24
CA ASP A 28 -7.53 -6.04 -5.64
C ASP A 28 -7.92 -5.06 -6.74
N ALA A 29 -9.19 -5.08 -7.16
CA ALA A 29 -9.79 -4.07 -8.06
C ALA A 29 -9.91 -2.68 -7.38
N SER A 30 -9.19 -2.47 -6.28
CA SER A 30 -9.10 -1.23 -5.54
C SER A 30 -8.08 -0.30 -6.19
N THR A 31 -8.19 0.99 -5.89
CA THR A 31 -7.13 1.98 -6.17
C THR A 31 -5.90 1.77 -5.29
N ARG A 32 -6.00 0.87 -4.29
CA ARG A 32 -4.93 0.48 -3.37
C ARG A 32 -4.17 -0.71 -3.94
N ARG A 33 -2.92 -0.86 -3.54
CA ARG A 33 -2.09 -2.01 -3.92
C ARG A 33 -1.66 -2.73 -2.66
N TYR A 34 -1.87 -4.04 -2.62
CA TYR A 34 -1.40 -4.88 -1.51
C TYR A 34 -0.26 -5.78 -1.96
N GLU A 35 0.74 -5.93 -1.09
CA GLU A 35 1.82 -6.89 -1.25
C GLU A 35 1.97 -7.72 0.02
N ARG A 36 2.15 -9.01 -0.15
CA ARG A 36 2.53 -9.91 0.94
C ARG A 36 4.03 -9.84 1.11
N LEU A 37 4.47 -9.62 2.35
CA LEU A 37 5.87 -9.65 2.75
C LEU A 37 6.14 -10.93 3.53
N THR A 38 7.23 -11.61 3.21
CA THR A 38 7.77 -12.72 4.00
C THR A 38 9.17 -12.35 4.46
N THR A 39 9.35 -12.17 5.76
CA THR A 39 10.66 -11.87 6.37
C THR A 39 11.54 -13.13 6.43
N ALA A 40 12.85 -12.95 6.59
CA ALA A 40 13.78 -14.07 6.79
C ALA A 40 13.42 -14.93 8.02
N ASP A 41 12.84 -14.32 9.06
CA ASP A 41 12.37 -15.02 10.26
C ASP A 41 11.04 -15.78 10.04
N GLY A 42 10.50 -15.77 8.83
CA GLY A 42 9.24 -16.44 8.48
C GLY A 42 7.98 -15.66 8.85
N ARG A 43 8.09 -14.45 9.43
CA ARG A 43 6.93 -13.58 9.68
C ARG A 43 6.30 -13.14 8.37
N LYS A 44 4.97 -13.16 8.33
CA LYS A 44 4.15 -12.71 7.19
C LYS A 44 3.51 -11.37 7.52
N LEU A 45 3.70 -10.39 6.66
CA LEU A 45 3.12 -9.06 6.79
C LEU A 45 2.40 -8.67 5.49
N ILE A 46 1.57 -7.64 5.55
CA ILE A 46 0.93 -7.05 4.36
C ILE A 46 1.40 -5.60 4.27
N LEU A 47 2.02 -5.25 3.14
CA LEU A 47 2.23 -3.86 2.74
C LEU A 47 0.96 -3.37 2.07
N MET A 48 0.36 -2.32 2.62
CA MET A 48 -0.67 -1.54 1.96
C MET A 48 -0.01 -0.32 1.33
N ASP A 49 -0.09 -0.23 0.01
CA ASP A 49 0.33 0.92 -0.75
C ASP A 49 -0.91 1.68 -1.24
N GLN A 50 -1.31 2.70 -0.48
CA GLN A 50 -2.40 3.61 -0.84
C GLN A 50 -1.78 4.90 -1.37
N ALA A 51 -1.90 5.14 -2.68
CA ALA A 51 -1.64 6.47 -3.22
C ALA A 51 -2.57 7.45 -2.48
N PRO A 52 -2.11 8.69 -2.18
CA PRO A 52 -3.02 9.71 -1.70
C PRO A 52 -4.19 9.77 -2.69
N ALA A 53 -5.36 9.35 -2.24
CA ALA A 53 -6.55 9.48 -3.04
C ALA A 53 -6.71 10.99 -3.24
N GLU A 54 -6.95 11.45 -4.46
CA GLU A 54 -7.74 12.66 -4.60
C GLU A 54 -9.01 12.38 -3.79
N GLU A 55 -9.14 13.02 -2.63
CA GLU A 55 -10.36 13.05 -1.84
C GLU A 55 -11.45 13.61 -2.76
N SER A 56 -12.07 12.75 -3.57
CA SER A 56 -13.28 13.06 -4.30
C SER A 56 -14.37 13.25 -3.26
N ALA A 57 -14.58 14.52 -2.95
CA ALA A 57 -15.74 15.16 -2.34
C ALA A 57 -16.36 14.43 -1.14
N VAL A 58 -16.16 15.03 0.04
CA VAL A 58 -17.17 15.05 1.11
C VAL A 58 -18.56 15.13 0.47
N ALA A 59 -19.45 14.19 0.81
CA ALA A 59 -20.83 14.20 0.33
C ALA A 59 -21.44 15.60 0.55
N PRO A 60 -22.16 16.19 -0.42
CA PRO A 60 -22.82 17.47 -0.18
C PRO A 60 -23.81 17.29 0.97
N GLU A 61 -23.71 18.20 1.92
CA GLU A 61 -24.46 18.29 3.18
C GLU A 61 -25.91 18.79 3.01
N ASP A 62 -26.46 18.74 1.79
CA ASP A 62 -27.85 19.08 1.50
C ASP A 62 -28.68 17.80 1.30
N ALA A 63 -29.00 17.14 2.41
CA ALA A 63 -30.04 16.13 2.48
C ALA A 63 -31.15 16.59 3.44
N ASP A 64 -31.67 17.80 3.23
CA ASP A 64 -32.93 18.25 3.82
C ASP A 64 -33.74 19.01 2.76
N ALA A 65 -34.74 18.35 2.19
CA ALA A 65 -35.84 18.95 1.43
C ALA A 65 -37.15 18.24 1.78
#